data_AF-A0A218UY52-F1
#
_entry.id   AF-A0A218UY52-F1
#
_cell.length_a   1.000
_cell.length_b   1.000
_cell.length_c   1.000
_cell.angle_alpha   90.00
_cell.angle_beta   90.00
_cell.angle_gamma   90.00
#
_symmetry.space_group_name_H-M   'P 1'
#
loop_
_entity.id
_entity.type
_entity.pdbx_description
1 polymer ?
#
loop_
_entity_poly.entity_id
_entity_poly.type
_entity_poly.pdbx_seq_one_letter_code
_entity_poly.pdbx_strand_id
1 'polypeptide(L)'
;MQFSIPPWLYDKEVVEIAQKFTQLHESLVAPLLLELAGEATDTGDPIIRPIWWISPRDEATHRIDSQFLIGDTLMWRSYKGELFEKTPVLLTDYPVDLDEVAYFLWVS
;
A
#
# COMPACT_ATOMS: atom_id res chain seq x y z
N MET A 1 -3.70 -12.08 -6.70
CA MET A 1 -3.88 -10.75 -7.34
C MET A 1 -4.46 -10.97 -8.74
N GLN A 2 -5.33 -10.07 -9.23
CA GLN A 2 -5.87 -10.16 -10.60
C GLN A 2 -5.33 -8.99 -11.44
N PHE A 3 -4.87 -9.29 -12.65
CA PHE A 3 -4.41 -8.30 -13.62
C PHE A 3 -5.42 -8.24 -14.78
N SER A 4 -5.82 -7.04 -15.20
CA SER A 4 -6.66 -6.85 -16.40
C SER A 4 -5.84 -6.91 -17.69
N ILE A 5 -4.59 -6.46 -17.63
CA ILE A 5 -3.58 -6.62 -18.69
C ILE A 5 -2.45 -7.45 -18.07
N PRO A 6 -2.15 -8.64 -18.60
CA PRO A 6 -1.14 -9.48 -18.00
C PRO A 6 0.28 -8.90 -18.19
N PRO A 7 1.15 -9.01 -17.18
CA PRO A 7 2.48 -8.38 -17.20
C PRO A 7 3.42 -8.99 -18.26
N TRP A 8 3.21 -10.25 -18.67
CA TRP A 8 4.03 -10.91 -19.70
C TRP A 8 3.78 -10.40 -21.12
N LEU A 9 2.86 -9.46 -21.32
CA LEU A 9 2.73 -8.73 -22.60
C LEU A 9 3.78 -7.63 -22.76
N TYR A 10 4.52 -7.31 -21.70
CA TYR A 10 5.59 -6.31 -21.68
C TYR A 10 6.95 -7.01 -21.66
N ASP A 11 7.97 -6.36 -21.08
CA ASP A 11 9.31 -6.90 -20.97
C ASP A 11 9.55 -7.69 -19.66
N LYS A 12 10.76 -8.21 -19.51
CA LYS A 12 11.18 -9.00 -18.35
C LYS A 12 11.16 -8.19 -17.06
N GLU A 13 11.47 -6.89 -17.13
CA GLU A 13 11.50 -6.00 -15.97
C GLU A 13 10.09 -5.85 -15.38
N VAL A 14 9.08 -5.60 -16.22
CA VAL A 14 7.68 -5.53 -15.79
C VAL A 14 7.22 -6.85 -15.16
N VAL A 15 7.62 -7.99 -15.71
CA VAL A 15 7.29 -9.30 -15.15
C VAL A 15 7.93 -9.50 -13.77
N GLU A 16 9.20 -9.14 -13.59
CA GLU A 16 9.92 -9.26 -12.32
C GLU A 16 9.32 -8.35 -11.24
N ILE A 17 8.98 -7.11 -11.59
CA ILE A 17 8.28 -6.17 -10.71
C ILE A 17 6.91 -6.74 -10.31
N ALA A 18 6.10 -7.17 -11.27
CA ALA A 18 4.77 -7.71 -11.01
C ALA A 18 4.82 -8.96 -10.11
N GLN A 19 5.80 -9.85 -10.31
CA GLN A 19 6.01 -11.02 -9.45
C GLN A 19 6.36 -10.61 -8.02
N LYS A 20 7.28 -9.64 -7.83
CA LYS A 20 7.68 -9.15 -6.51
C LYS A 20 6.48 -8.57 -5.73
N PHE A 21 5.68 -7.71 -6.36
CA PHE A 21 4.50 -7.13 -5.71
C PHE A 21 3.38 -8.15 -5.50
N THR A 22 3.26 -9.16 -6.36
CA THR A 22 2.34 -10.28 -6.14
C THR A 22 2.74 -11.06 -4.88
N GLN A 23 4.03 -11.38 -4.72
CA GLN A 23 4.54 -12.06 -3.53
C GLN A 23 4.39 -11.21 -2.27
N LEU A 24 4.65 -9.90 -2.34
CA LEU A 24 4.43 -8.99 -1.22
C LEU A 24 2.95 -8.98 -0.80
N HIS A 25 2.04 -8.88 -1.78
CA HIS A 25 0.61 -8.94 -1.51
C HIS A 25 0.22 -10.28 -0.87
N GLU A 26 0.71 -11.41 -1.37
CA GLU A 26 0.40 -12.74 -0.82
C GLU A 26 0.94 -12.97 0.59
N SER A 27 2.15 -12.47 0.88
CA SER A 27 2.82 -12.71 2.16
C SER A 27 2.40 -11.75 3.27
N LEU A 28 2.07 -10.50 2.93
CA LEU A 28 1.79 -9.45 3.91
C LEU A 28 0.34 -8.96 3.86
N VAL A 29 -0.16 -8.63 2.68
CA VAL A 29 -1.47 -7.96 2.54
C VAL A 29 -2.62 -8.95 2.67
N ALA A 30 -2.56 -10.09 1.98
CA ALA A 30 -3.65 -11.06 1.95
C ALA A 30 -3.98 -11.66 3.33
N PRO A 31 -3.00 -12.05 4.18
CA PRO A 31 -3.29 -12.51 5.53
C PRO A 31 -3.95 -11.43 6.39
N LEU A 32 -3.44 -10.19 6.30
CA LEU A 32 -4.00 -9.05 7.03
C LEU A 32 -5.44 -8.74 6.58
N LEU A 33 -5.74 -8.80 5.28
CA LEU A 33 -7.10 -8.61 4.77
C LEU A 33 -8.07 -9.68 5.29
N LEU A 34 -7.62 -10.93 5.46
CA LEU A 34 -8.45 -12.00 6.01
C LEU A 34 -8.76 -11.79 7.50
N GLU A 35 -7.75 -11.36 8.27
CA GLU A 35 -7.93 -10.99 9.68
C GLU A 35 -8.91 -9.83 9.83
N LEU A 36 -8.68 -8.75 9.09
CA LEU A 36 -9.54 -7.55 9.10
C LEU A 36 -10.95 -7.83 8.57
N ALA A 37 -11.14 -8.80 7.68
CA ALA A 37 -12.47 -9.20 7.22
C ALA A 37 -13.31 -9.83 8.35
N GLY A 38 -12.66 -10.55 9.27
CA GLY A 38 -13.29 -11.04 10.50
C GLY A 38 -13.75 -9.87 11.37
N GLU A 39 -12.83 -8.95 11.68
CA GLU A 39 -13.12 -7.76 12.49
C GLU A 39 -14.22 -6.89 11.88
N ALA A 40 -14.16 -6.64 10.57
CA ALA A 40 -15.14 -5.83 9.85
C ALA A 40 -16.56 -6.45 9.90
N THR A 41 -16.67 -7.77 10.01
CA THR A 41 -17.97 -8.45 10.17
C THR A 41 -18.55 -8.20 11.57
N ASP A 42 -17.69 -8.09 12.58
CA ASP A 42 -18.10 -7.91 13.98
C ASP A 42 -18.35 -6.43 14.34
N THR A 43 -17.48 -5.52 13.90
CA THR A 43 -17.53 -4.09 14.27
C THR A 43 -18.21 -3.22 13.22
N GLY A 44 -18.20 -3.65 11.95
CA GLY A 44 -18.59 -2.84 10.80
C GLY A 44 -17.54 -1.83 10.34
N ASP A 45 -16.34 -1.83 10.92
CA ASP A 45 -15.27 -0.92 10.52
C ASP A 45 -14.74 -1.28 9.12
N PRO A 46 -14.46 -0.29 8.26
CA PRO A 46 -13.93 -0.56 6.93
C PRO A 46 -12.50 -1.11 7.02
N ILE A 47 -12.15 -2.03 6.11
CA ILE A 47 -10.80 -2.58 6.01
C ILE A 47 -9.82 -1.54 5.46
N ILE A 48 -10.24 -0.78 4.44
CA ILE A 48 -9.45 0.31 3.87
C ILE A 48 -9.93 1.62 4.48
N ARG A 49 -9.04 2.32 5.18
CA ARG A 49 -9.38 3.51 5.98
C ARG A 49 -8.62 4.74 5.51
N PRO A 50 -9.21 5.94 5.51
CA PRO A 50 -8.48 7.17 5.25
C PRO A 50 -7.56 7.53 6.44
N ILE A 51 -6.53 8.35 6.20
CA ILE A 51 -5.53 8.69 7.25
C ILE A 51 -6.15 9.39 8.47
N TRP A 52 -7.20 10.18 8.27
CA TRP A 52 -7.90 10.83 9.37
C TRP A 52 -8.55 9.85 10.35
N TRP A 53 -8.65 8.55 10.03
CA TRP A 53 -9.19 7.53 10.94
C TRP A 53 -8.39 7.42 12.24
N ILE A 54 -7.05 7.46 12.14
CA ILE A 54 -6.15 7.41 13.30
C ILE A 54 -5.76 8.80 13.81
N SER A 55 -5.95 9.85 13.00
CA SER A 55 -5.63 11.24 13.37
C SER A 55 -6.75 12.22 12.99
N PRO A 56 -7.96 12.09 13.58
CA PRO A 56 -9.14 12.85 13.14
C PRO A 56 -9.05 14.36 13.43
N ARG A 57 -8.17 14.76 14.36
CA ARG A 57 -7.98 16.16 14.77
C ARG A 57 -6.95 16.90 13.92
N ASP A 58 -6.19 16.20 13.09
CA ASP A 58 -5.24 16.82 12.18
C ASP A 58 -5.94 17.15 10.85
N GLU A 59 -6.23 18.43 10.64
CA GLU A 59 -6.88 18.92 9.42
C GLU A 59 -6.09 18.58 8.14
N ALA A 60 -4.78 18.38 8.22
CA ALA A 60 -3.98 17.98 7.07
C ALA A 60 -4.42 16.62 6.54
N THR A 61 -4.78 15.69 7.45
CA THR A 61 -5.18 14.32 7.09
C THR A 61 -6.52 14.23 6.36
N HIS A 62 -7.35 15.27 6.49
CA HIS A 62 -8.65 15.35 5.81
C HIS A 62 -8.49 15.62 4.31
N ARG A 63 -7.32 16.11 3.88
CA ARG A 63 -7.02 16.48 2.49
C ARG A 63 -6.15 15.45 1.77
N ILE A 64 -5.72 14.39 2.45
CA ILE A 64 -4.84 13.37 1.87
C ILE A 64 -5.67 12.38 1.04
N ASP A 65 -5.39 12.32 -0.26
CA ASP A 65 -5.99 11.41 -1.24
C ASP A 65 -4.97 10.42 -1.85
N SER A 66 -3.70 10.58 -1.51
CA SER A 66 -2.57 9.76 -2.00
C SER A 66 -2.14 8.64 -1.04
N GLN A 67 -2.85 8.47 0.08
CA GLN A 67 -2.50 7.51 1.14
C GLN A 67 -3.76 6.91 1.77
N PHE A 68 -3.67 5.67 2.21
CA PHE A 68 -4.72 5.00 2.97
C PHE A 68 -4.14 3.97 3.93
N LEU A 69 -4.93 3.57 4.92
CA LEU A 69 -4.61 2.52 5.87
C LEU A 69 -5.30 1.21 5.46
N ILE A 70 -4.67 0.11 5.82
CA ILE A 70 -5.24 -1.24 5.83
C ILE A 70 -5.35 -1.63 7.31
N GLY A 71 -6.58 -1.59 7.83
CA GLY A 71 -6.84 -1.64 9.27
C GLY A 71 -6.21 -0.45 9.99
N ASP A 72 -5.62 -0.69 11.15
CA ASP A 72 -4.85 0.31 11.91
C ASP A 72 -3.34 0.07 11.87
N THR A 73 -2.89 -0.99 11.19
CA THR A 73 -1.51 -1.49 11.31
C THR A 73 -0.63 -1.09 10.13
N LEU A 74 -1.18 -1.09 8.92
CA LEU A 74 -0.42 -0.88 7.69
C LEU A 74 -0.93 0.35 6.95
N MET A 75 -0.03 1.18 6.44
CA MET A 75 -0.33 2.36 5.64
C MET A 75 0.27 2.22 4.25
N TRP A 76 -0.54 2.42 3.22
CA TRP A 76 -0.10 2.55 1.84
C TRP A 76 0.05 4.02 1.47
N ARG A 77 1.11 4.34 0.72
CA ARG A 77 1.36 5.68 0.20
C ARG A 77 1.83 5.62 -1.24
N SER A 78 1.25 6.47 -2.08
CA SER A 78 1.80 6.81 -3.39
C SER A 78 2.57 8.14 -3.32
N TYR A 79 3.71 8.22 -3.99
CA TYR A 79 4.52 9.43 -4.10
C TYR A 79 4.82 9.75 -5.57
N LYS A 80 4.58 11.00 -5.97
CA LYS A 80 4.97 11.56 -7.27
C LYS A 80 6.08 12.59 -7.06
N GLY A 81 7.30 12.35 -7.57
CA GLY A 81 8.42 13.30 -7.48
C GLY A 81 9.82 12.69 -7.53
N GLU A 82 10.85 13.54 -7.60
CA GLU A 82 12.27 13.15 -7.54
C GLU A 82 12.66 12.67 -6.11
N LEU A 83 13.44 11.59 -6.05
CA LEU A 83 13.96 10.86 -4.87
C LEU A 83 13.86 11.54 -3.48
N PHE A 84 13.36 10.79 -2.49
CA PHE A 84 13.35 11.18 -1.08
C PHE A 84 14.73 11.57 -0.52
N GLU A 85 14.86 12.73 0.16
CA GLU A 85 16.02 13.05 1.02
C GLU A 85 16.08 12.18 2.30
N LYS A 86 14.96 11.56 2.70
CA LYS A 86 14.87 10.59 3.79
C LYS A 86 14.08 9.37 3.34
N THR A 87 14.79 8.25 3.15
CA THR A 87 14.20 6.97 2.75
C THR A 87 13.20 6.50 3.82
N PRO A 88 11.90 6.37 3.50
CA PRO A 88 10.95 5.68 4.37
C PRO A 88 11.43 4.24 4.59
N VAL A 89 11.00 3.57 5.66
CA VAL A 89 11.25 2.13 5.80
C VAL A 89 10.46 1.43 4.71
N LEU A 90 11.11 1.17 3.58
CA LEU A 90 10.49 0.48 2.46
C LEU A 90 10.37 -0.98 2.86
N LEU A 91 9.15 -1.53 2.81
CA LEU A 91 8.96 -2.98 2.88
C LEU A 91 9.55 -3.71 1.66
N THR A 92 10.03 -2.96 0.65
CA THR A 92 10.76 -3.49 -0.50
C THR A 92 11.93 -2.59 -0.90
N ASP A 93 13.11 -3.17 -1.09
CA ASP A 93 14.35 -2.54 -1.54
C ASP A 93 14.48 -2.39 -3.08
N TYR A 94 13.40 -2.51 -3.84
CA TYR A 94 13.48 -2.48 -5.31
C TYR A 94 13.54 -1.02 -5.82
N PRO A 95 14.56 -0.63 -6.59
CA PRO A 95 14.52 0.63 -7.34
C PRO A 95 13.59 0.44 -8.54
N VAL A 96 12.38 1.00 -8.46
CA VAL A 96 11.50 1.12 -9.61
C VAL A 96 11.62 2.55 -10.11
N ASP A 97 12.10 2.75 -11.35
CA ASP A 97 12.09 4.06 -11.99
C ASP A 97 10.68 4.31 -12.54
N LEU A 98 9.82 4.87 -11.69
CA LEU A 98 8.48 5.31 -12.05
C LEU A 98 8.31 6.71 -11.52
N ASP A 99 7.74 7.59 -12.34
CA ASP A 99 7.27 8.93 -11.96
C ASP A 99 6.31 8.91 -10.75
N GLU A 100 5.88 7.71 -10.31
CA GLU A 100 5.08 7.43 -9.14
C GLU A 100 5.49 6.10 -8.47
N VAL A 101 5.88 6.12 -7.19
CA VAL A 101 6.24 4.90 -6.42
C VAL A 101 5.26 4.70 -5.27
N ALA A 102 4.76 3.47 -5.13
CA ALA A 102 3.89 3.05 -4.05
C ALA A 102 4.63 2.14 -3.04
N TYR A 103 4.49 2.40 -1.75
CA TYR A 103 5.10 1.60 -0.70
C TYR A 103 4.23 1.52 0.55
N PHE A 104 4.54 0.55 1.41
CA PHE A 104 3.85 0.32 2.67
C PHE A 104 4.71 0.75 3.86
N LEU A 105 4.07 1.27 4.89
CA LEU A 105 4.65 1.67 6.17
C LEU A 105 3.84 1.05 7.31
N TRP A 106 4.52 0.65 8.38
CA TRP A 106 3.84 0.32 9.64
C TRP A 106 3.40 1.60 10.34
N VAL A 107 2.16 1.60 10.84
CA VAL A 107 1.65 2.66 11.70
C VAL A 107 2.15 2.39 13.12
N SER A 108 2.87 3.35 13.70
CA SER A 108 3.45 3.28 15.06
C SER A 108 2.65 4.10 16.07
#